data_AF-A0AA89BX48-F1
#
_entry.id   AF-A0AA89BX48-F1
#
_cell.length_a   1.000
_cell.length_b   1.000
_cell.length_c   1.000
_cell.angle_alpha   90.00
_cell.angle_beta   90.00
_cell.angle_gamma   90.00
#
_symmetry.space_group_name_H-M   'P 1'
#
loop_
_entity.id
_entity.type
_entity.pdbx_description
1 polymer ?
#
loop_
_entity_poly.entity_id
_entity_poly.type
_entity_poly.pdbx_seq_one_letter_code
_entity_poly.pdbx_strand_id
1 'polypeptide(L)'
;MAFVSHIFVGLLLVALSANAATPTDKCMSMHLFQATYDTMREKAEEMNNMVKQLKSNLDQSLEQECGYLGNQAIAYPFDLKYCDFENETGMCGYTQSRQDKGDWIRQNRYPDHTTGTTLGYSMRSYYTTASYYSKLVSPEFQPASAYCVRFFYRNAYTRNYTGNFSVYIQEGSGLGNPVWQKSLVSPEWTLGEFSPDPEYLRKPFKLVFEDRIGYYVLIDDIMVYNAPCDTVGIRAPFCPSNSFKRTVGNTTKCYTLHPEKLTWTDAIGKCKKSWPLASLVSITSAAESVFLTNLIGNNTEMRQAAAFGIWTRGNDIVKEGSYVWAGTHGNPTPITYSNWHPGQPNNIGGVQDCVTIQYPTQDFQWGDENCGDAHAFICEAEYISSPTPAGHTPNIGVSAIG
;
A
#
# COMPACT_ATOMS: atom_id res chain seq x y z
N MET A 1 34.91 20.89 11.45
CA MET A 1 36.04 20.77 12.39
C MET A 1 36.93 22.01 12.46
N ALA A 2 37.27 22.67 11.34
CA ALA A 2 38.15 23.86 11.36
C ALA A 2 37.63 25.03 12.22
N PHE A 3 36.31 25.26 12.26
CA PHE A 3 35.67 26.35 13.01
C PHE A 3 35.81 26.19 14.54
N VAL A 4 35.56 24.98 15.04
CA VAL A 4 35.75 24.62 16.46
C VAL A 4 37.23 24.74 16.85
N SER A 5 38.13 24.35 15.94
CA SER A 5 39.57 24.50 16.15
C SER A 5 40.01 25.97 16.26
N HIS A 6 39.40 26.89 15.50
CA HIS A 6 39.69 28.34 15.61
C HIS A 6 39.13 28.96 16.89
N ILE A 7 37.98 28.50 17.37
CA ILE A 7 37.40 28.92 18.65
C ILE A 7 38.31 28.54 19.82
N PHE A 8 38.82 27.30 19.81
CA PHE A 8 39.77 26.85 20.83
C PHE A 8 41.09 27.63 20.77
N VAL A 9 41.62 27.94 19.57
CA VAL A 9 42.84 28.76 19.43
C VAL A 9 42.63 30.18 19.92
N GLY A 10 41.48 30.80 19.62
CA GLY A 10 41.12 32.14 20.13
C GLY A 10 41.00 32.18 21.65
N LEU A 11 40.31 31.21 22.26
CA LEU A 11 40.21 31.08 23.72
C LEU A 11 41.58 30.80 24.38
N LEU A 12 42.45 30.01 23.73
CA LEU A 12 43.79 29.70 24.23
C LEU A 12 44.71 30.94 24.18
N LEU A 13 44.63 31.74 23.13
CA LEU A 13 45.40 32.99 22.98
C LEU A 13 44.98 34.05 24.01
N VAL A 14 43.69 34.13 24.34
CA VAL A 14 43.17 35.01 25.40
C VAL A 14 43.69 34.56 26.77
N ALA A 15 43.68 33.25 27.04
CA ALA A 15 44.22 32.69 28.27
C ALA A 15 45.74 32.94 28.40
N LEU A 16 46.49 32.90 27.29
CA LEU A 16 47.93 33.19 27.27
C LEU A 16 48.25 34.69 27.51
N SER A 17 47.34 35.60 27.15
CA SER A 17 47.51 37.04 27.34
C SER A 17 47.26 37.55 28.77
N ALA A 18 46.69 36.72 29.65
CA ALA A 18 46.43 37.08 31.04
C ALA A 18 47.72 37.28 31.87
N ASN A 19 48.89 36.89 31.35
CA ASN A 19 50.21 37.08 31.96
C ASN A 19 51.08 38.19 31.31
N ALA A 20 50.50 39.08 30.49
CA ALA A 20 51.27 40.14 29.83
C ALA A 20 51.77 41.24 30.80
N ALA A 21 53.04 41.64 30.66
CA ALA A 21 53.79 42.41 31.67
C ALA A 21 53.48 43.92 31.70
N THR A 22 52.87 44.51 30.67
CA THR A 22 52.58 45.95 30.62
C THR A 22 51.12 46.27 30.23
N PRO A 23 50.59 47.46 30.60
CA PRO A 23 49.23 47.88 30.22
C PRO A 23 48.98 47.91 28.70
N THR A 24 50.01 48.25 27.92
CA THR A 24 49.95 48.30 26.46
C THR A 24 49.72 46.92 25.85
N ASP A 25 50.41 45.89 26.37
CA ASP A 25 50.28 44.50 25.89
C ASP A 25 48.91 43.89 26.22
N LYS A 26 48.35 44.24 27.39
CA LYS A 26 46.98 43.87 27.76
C LYS A 26 45.96 44.51 26.82
N CYS A 27 46.14 45.79 26.49
CA CYS A 27 45.27 46.50 25.56
C CYS A 27 45.31 45.89 24.14
N MET A 28 46.52 45.60 23.62
CA MET A 28 46.67 44.94 22.33
C MET A 28 46.00 43.55 22.30
N SER A 29 46.10 42.79 23.40
CA SER A 29 45.47 41.47 23.51
C SER A 29 43.94 41.54 23.54
N MET A 30 43.38 42.55 24.22
CA MET A 30 41.93 42.80 24.22
C MET A 30 41.43 43.20 22.83
N HIS A 31 42.17 44.03 22.10
CA HIS A 31 41.82 44.37 20.71
C HIS A 31 41.92 43.17 19.76
N LEU A 32 42.91 42.29 19.95
CA LEU A 32 43.01 41.05 19.18
C LEU A 32 41.85 40.10 19.47
N PHE A 33 41.43 40.00 20.74
CA PHE A 33 40.23 39.25 21.11
C PHE A 33 38.97 39.85 20.49
N GLN A 34 38.82 41.17 20.54
CA GLN A 34 37.70 41.88 19.91
C GLN A 34 37.63 41.58 18.41
N ALA A 35 38.75 41.65 17.69
CA ALA A 35 38.79 41.31 16.26
C ALA A 35 38.43 39.84 15.98
N THR A 36 38.87 38.92 16.85
CA THR A 36 38.52 37.50 16.75
C THR A 36 37.04 37.26 17.03
N TYR A 37 36.48 37.93 18.04
CA TYR A 37 35.07 37.90 18.38
C TYR A 37 34.21 38.46 17.24
N ASP A 38 34.60 39.59 16.65
CA ASP A 38 33.86 40.21 15.54
C ASP A 38 33.85 39.30 14.30
N THR A 39 34.98 38.65 13.99
CA THR A 39 35.06 37.64 12.92
C THR A 39 34.16 36.43 13.20
N MET A 40 34.09 35.97 14.45
CA MET A 40 33.19 34.87 14.83
C MET A 40 31.73 35.26 14.74
N ARG A 41 31.39 36.49 15.14
CA ARG A 41 30.04 37.04 15.04
C ARG A 41 29.60 37.11 13.57
N GLU A 42 30.44 37.61 12.69
CA GLU A 42 30.15 37.70 11.25
C GLU A 42 29.90 36.32 10.63
N LYS A 43 30.74 35.33 10.92
CA LYS A 43 30.52 33.96 10.42
C LYS A 43 29.29 33.27 11.02
N ALA A 44 28.94 33.59 12.27
CA ALA A 44 27.69 33.12 12.87
C ALA A 44 26.47 33.75 12.17
N GLU A 45 26.56 35.03 11.80
CA GLU A 45 25.54 35.72 11.00
C GLU A 45 25.43 35.11 9.58
N GLU A 46 26.55 34.81 8.91
CA GLU A 46 26.57 34.10 7.62
C GLU A 46 25.89 32.73 7.71
N MET A 47 26.23 31.93 8.72
CA MET A 47 25.64 30.62 8.94
C MET A 47 24.14 30.72 9.25
N ASN A 48 23.72 31.71 10.03
CA ASN A 48 22.30 31.99 10.28
C ASN A 48 21.56 32.35 8.98
N ASN A 49 22.19 33.15 8.10
CA ASN A 49 21.64 33.49 6.80
C ASN A 49 21.56 32.26 5.87
N MET A 50 22.56 31.39 5.87
CA MET A 50 22.52 30.12 5.13
C MET A 50 21.39 29.20 5.63
N VAL A 51 21.20 29.08 6.95
CA VAL A 51 20.09 28.30 7.54
C VAL A 51 18.73 28.89 7.15
N LYS A 52 18.58 30.22 7.18
CA LYS A 52 17.37 30.89 6.70
C LYS A 52 17.13 30.65 5.21
N GLN A 53 18.17 30.68 4.38
CA GLN A 53 18.06 30.38 2.95
C GLN A 53 17.68 28.92 2.70
N LEU A 54 18.29 27.98 3.42
CA LEU A 54 17.93 26.56 3.38
C LEU A 54 16.46 26.34 3.76
N LYS A 55 15.99 27.00 4.83
CA LYS A 55 14.59 26.97 5.25
C LYS A 55 13.67 27.55 4.18
N SER A 56 14.01 28.70 3.61
CA SER A 56 13.23 29.33 2.54
C SER A 56 13.16 28.46 1.28
N ASN A 57 14.28 27.86 0.87
CA ASN A 57 14.32 26.96 -0.28
C ASN A 57 13.50 25.68 -0.02
N LEU A 58 13.57 25.15 1.20
CA LEU A 58 12.77 24.01 1.64
C LEU A 58 11.27 24.35 1.62
N ASP A 59 10.88 25.51 2.16
CA ASP A 59 9.49 25.96 2.18
C ASP A 59 8.95 26.19 0.76
N GLN A 60 9.75 26.79 -0.11
CA GLN A 60 9.39 26.99 -1.52
C GLN A 60 9.28 25.67 -2.29
N SER A 61 10.16 24.69 -2.01
CA SER A 61 10.08 23.35 -2.59
C SER A 61 8.85 22.60 -2.07
N LEU A 62 8.54 22.73 -0.78
CA LEU A 62 7.32 22.18 -0.17
C LEU A 62 6.06 22.82 -0.79
N GLU A 63 6.04 24.13 -1.02
CA GLU A 63 4.89 24.81 -1.62
C GLU A 63 4.71 24.48 -3.11
N GLN A 64 5.82 24.36 -3.86
CA GLN A 64 5.79 24.00 -5.29
C GLN A 64 5.47 22.51 -5.53
N GLU A 65 5.98 21.60 -4.70
CA GLU A 65 5.73 20.16 -4.87
C GLU A 65 4.48 19.66 -4.13
N CYS A 66 4.15 20.26 -2.97
CA CYS A 66 3.08 19.77 -2.10
C CYS A 66 1.82 20.66 -2.10
N GLY A 67 1.84 21.87 -2.67
CA GLY A 67 0.69 22.77 -2.70
C GLY A 67 0.05 22.97 -1.31
N TYR A 68 -1.29 22.86 -1.23
CA TYR A 68 -2.07 23.00 0.02
C TYR A 68 -1.77 21.93 1.11
N LEU A 69 -0.88 20.96 0.85
CA LEU A 69 -0.57 19.83 1.73
C LEU A 69 0.74 19.96 2.52
N GLY A 70 1.37 21.13 2.54
CA GLY A 70 2.65 21.37 3.25
C GLY A 70 2.59 21.06 4.76
N ASN A 71 3.51 20.19 5.21
CA ASN A 71 3.78 19.64 6.56
C ASN A 71 3.14 18.30 6.98
N GLN A 72 2.41 17.60 6.12
CA GLN A 72 1.98 16.22 6.41
C GLN A 72 2.89 15.24 5.67
N ALA A 73 4.00 14.87 6.32
CA ALA A 73 4.80 13.73 5.90
C ALA A 73 3.92 12.48 5.80
N ILE A 74 3.96 11.80 4.65
CA ILE A 74 3.60 10.39 4.40
C ILE A 74 2.81 9.73 5.54
N ALA A 75 1.51 10.00 5.62
CA ALA A 75 0.57 9.19 6.36
C ALA A 75 -0.78 9.45 5.70
N TYR A 76 -1.50 8.39 5.39
CA TYR A 76 -2.94 8.55 5.30
C TYR A 76 -3.42 9.26 6.58
N PRO A 77 -4.43 10.14 6.55
CA PRO A 77 -4.95 10.81 7.75
C PRO A 77 -5.62 9.82 8.74
N PHE A 78 -5.37 8.53 8.58
CA PHE A 78 -5.97 7.40 9.26
C PHE A 78 -4.94 6.28 9.47
N ASP A 79 -5.11 5.54 10.57
CA ASP A 79 -4.51 4.23 10.82
C ASP A 79 -5.25 3.19 9.98
N LEU A 80 -4.48 2.31 9.34
CA LEU A 80 -4.96 1.20 8.52
C LEU A 80 -4.56 -0.12 9.19
N LYS A 81 -5.54 -0.96 9.49
CA LYS A 81 -5.32 -2.39 9.76
C LYS A 81 -5.64 -3.19 8.49
N TYR A 82 -4.65 -3.89 7.97
CA TYR A 82 -4.74 -4.65 6.73
C TYR A 82 -4.44 -6.13 6.99
N CYS A 83 -5.23 -7.01 6.39
CA CYS A 83 -5.05 -8.45 6.44
C CYS A 83 -5.32 -9.07 5.07
N ASP A 84 -4.25 -9.60 4.46
CA ASP A 84 -4.22 -10.31 3.18
C ASP A 84 -4.08 -11.83 3.35
N PHE A 85 -4.02 -12.31 4.59
CA PHE A 85 -3.89 -13.74 4.92
C PHE A 85 -2.65 -14.47 4.39
N GLU A 86 -1.62 -13.77 3.91
CA GLU A 86 -0.48 -14.39 3.22
C GLU A 86 0.58 -15.02 4.15
N ASN A 87 0.69 -14.55 5.39
CA ASN A 87 1.70 -15.07 6.32
C ASN A 87 1.36 -16.48 6.88
N GLU A 88 2.35 -17.27 7.30
CA GLU A 88 2.18 -18.67 7.73
C GLU A 88 1.29 -18.84 8.99
N THR A 89 1.31 -17.86 9.90
CA THR A 89 0.37 -17.76 11.05
C THR A 89 -0.83 -16.85 10.74
N GLY A 90 -0.97 -16.45 9.48
CA GLY A 90 -1.42 -15.16 8.98
C GLY A 90 -2.90 -14.85 9.03
N MET A 91 -3.62 -15.30 10.05
CA MET A 91 -4.97 -14.78 10.30
C MET A 91 -4.98 -13.33 10.82
N CYS A 92 -3.83 -12.64 10.92
CA CYS A 92 -3.71 -11.25 11.39
C CYS A 92 -4.38 -10.99 12.76
N GLY A 93 -4.37 -12.00 13.64
CA GLY A 93 -5.05 -11.95 14.94
C GLY A 93 -6.57 -12.18 14.89
N TYR A 94 -7.15 -12.44 13.72
CA TYR A 94 -8.52 -12.94 13.61
C TYR A 94 -8.60 -14.35 14.21
N THR A 95 -9.75 -14.64 14.80
CA THR A 95 -10.00 -15.88 15.53
C THR A 95 -11.32 -16.50 15.09
N GLN A 96 -11.42 -17.83 15.19
CA GLN A 96 -12.70 -18.51 15.06
C GLN A 96 -13.55 -18.25 16.29
N SER A 97 -14.84 -18.07 16.08
CA SER A 97 -15.79 -18.17 17.19
C SER A 97 -15.77 -19.59 17.77
N ARG A 98 -15.93 -19.70 19.09
CA ARG A 98 -16.11 -20.98 19.79
C ARG A 98 -17.58 -21.27 20.12
N GLN A 99 -18.47 -20.36 19.73
CA GLN A 99 -19.90 -20.44 20.04
C GLN A 99 -20.70 -21.13 18.93
N ASP A 100 -20.09 -21.33 17.77
CA ASP A 100 -20.57 -22.09 16.62
C ASP A 100 -19.75 -23.37 16.44
N LYS A 101 -20.22 -24.23 15.52
CA LYS A 101 -19.52 -25.47 15.14
C LYS A 101 -19.03 -25.43 13.69
N GLY A 102 -18.96 -24.25 13.10
CA GLY A 102 -18.37 -23.99 11.79
C GLY A 102 -17.13 -23.13 11.96
N ASP A 103 -16.19 -23.25 11.04
CA ASP A 103 -14.91 -22.53 11.07
C ASP A 103 -14.68 -21.83 9.73
N TRP A 104 -13.89 -20.77 9.73
CA TRP A 104 -13.27 -20.24 8.53
C TRP A 104 -11.90 -20.86 8.35
N ILE A 105 -11.62 -21.45 7.20
CA ILE A 105 -10.33 -22.10 6.92
C ILE A 105 -9.51 -21.24 5.98
N ARG A 106 -8.23 -21.05 6.32
CA ARG A 106 -7.26 -20.46 5.40
C ARG A 106 -7.02 -21.43 4.24
N GLN A 107 -7.07 -20.95 3.01
CA GLN A 107 -7.02 -21.80 1.82
C GLN A 107 -6.32 -21.11 0.66
N ASN A 108 -5.71 -21.91 -0.22
CA ASN A 108 -5.09 -21.50 -1.49
C ASN A 108 -5.57 -22.36 -2.67
N ARG A 109 -6.65 -23.12 -2.49
CA ARG A 109 -7.24 -23.99 -3.52
C ARG A 109 -7.93 -23.17 -4.60
N TYR A 110 -8.53 -22.05 -4.22
CA TYR A 110 -9.14 -21.09 -5.13
C TYR A 110 -8.26 -19.85 -5.21
N PRO A 111 -8.20 -19.19 -6.38
CA PRO A 111 -7.49 -17.94 -6.53
C PRO A 111 -7.89 -16.93 -5.45
N ASP A 112 -6.91 -16.48 -4.68
CA ASP A 112 -7.07 -15.41 -3.70
C ASP A 112 -7.30 -14.06 -4.41
N HIS A 113 -7.65 -13.03 -3.65
CA HIS A 113 -7.78 -11.67 -4.18
C HIS A 113 -6.42 -10.96 -4.26
N THR A 114 -5.53 -11.21 -3.29
CA THR A 114 -4.26 -10.51 -3.12
C THR A 114 -3.35 -10.74 -4.33
N THR A 115 -3.05 -11.99 -4.64
CA THR A 115 -2.23 -12.37 -5.80
C THR A 115 -3.08 -12.56 -7.06
N GLY A 116 -4.36 -12.94 -6.91
CA GLY A 116 -5.24 -13.28 -8.02
C GLY A 116 -5.02 -14.72 -8.52
N THR A 117 -4.35 -15.57 -7.72
CA THR A 117 -3.85 -16.90 -8.13
C THR A 117 -3.94 -17.89 -6.97
N THR A 118 -3.61 -19.16 -7.21
CA THR A 118 -3.54 -20.19 -6.15
C THR A 118 -2.22 -20.17 -5.37
N LEU A 119 -1.34 -19.20 -5.62
CA LEU A 119 -0.13 -19.00 -4.82
C LEU A 119 -0.41 -18.26 -3.51
N GLY A 120 -1.44 -17.39 -3.49
CA GLY A 120 -1.88 -16.67 -2.30
C GLY A 120 -2.96 -17.39 -1.50
N TYR A 121 -3.41 -16.76 -0.42
CA TYR A 121 -4.34 -17.34 0.54
C TYR A 121 -5.52 -16.43 0.84
N SER A 122 -6.71 -17.02 0.96
CA SER A 122 -7.89 -16.34 1.47
C SER A 122 -8.58 -17.17 2.55
N MET A 123 -9.53 -16.57 3.26
CA MET A 123 -10.33 -17.27 4.26
C MET A 123 -11.61 -17.79 3.63
N ARG A 124 -11.91 -19.06 3.80
CA ARG A 124 -13.10 -19.72 3.28
C ARG A 124 -13.98 -20.24 4.41
N SER A 125 -15.25 -19.89 4.41
CA SER A 125 -16.21 -20.46 5.36
C SER A 125 -16.32 -21.98 5.20
N TYR A 126 -16.52 -22.66 6.33
CA TYR A 126 -16.71 -24.10 6.40
C TYR A 126 -17.73 -24.43 7.49
N TYR A 127 -18.75 -25.21 7.11
CA TYR A 127 -19.80 -25.66 8.02
C TYR A 127 -19.67 -27.15 8.27
N THR A 128 -19.97 -27.55 9.50
CA THR A 128 -20.27 -28.93 9.82
C THR A 128 -21.78 -29.16 9.75
N THR A 129 -22.22 -30.41 9.68
CA THR A 129 -23.66 -30.76 9.76
C THR A 129 -24.32 -30.30 11.07
N ALA A 130 -23.53 -29.86 12.05
CA ALA A 130 -23.98 -29.42 13.36
C ALA A 130 -24.07 -27.88 13.52
N SER A 131 -23.66 -27.08 12.53
CA SER A 131 -23.81 -25.61 12.52
C SER A 131 -24.31 -25.09 11.18
N TYR A 132 -25.29 -24.19 11.21
CA TYR A 132 -25.82 -23.52 10.02
C TYR A 132 -25.11 -22.21 9.68
N TYR A 133 -24.08 -21.86 10.45
CA TYR A 133 -23.26 -20.66 10.25
C TYR A 133 -21.82 -20.85 10.74
N SER A 134 -20.92 -19.99 10.27
CA SER A 134 -19.52 -19.92 10.69
C SER A 134 -19.10 -18.46 10.88
N LYS A 135 -18.39 -18.14 11.97
CA LYS A 135 -18.01 -16.78 12.34
C LYS A 135 -16.50 -16.61 12.45
N LEU A 136 -15.97 -15.62 11.72
CA LEU A 136 -14.62 -15.11 11.87
C LEU A 136 -14.64 -13.80 12.64
N VAL A 137 -13.85 -13.69 13.69
CA VAL A 137 -13.86 -12.57 14.64
C VAL A 137 -12.54 -11.83 14.58
N SER A 138 -12.58 -10.51 14.38
CA SER A 138 -11.39 -9.66 14.34
C SER A 138 -10.72 -9.49 15.71
N PRO A 139 -9.48 -8.96 15.74
CA PRO A 139 -8.96 -8.26 16.91
C PRO A 139 -9.91 -7.14 17.37
N GLU A 140 -9.74 -6.69 18.61
CA GLU A 140 -10.53 -5.59 19.17
C GLU A 140 -10.05 -4.24 18.63
N PHE A 141 -10.98 -3.46 18.10
CA PHE A 141 -10.77 -2.08 17.66
C PHE A 141 -11.16 -1.11 18.79
N GLN A 142 -10.39 -0.03 18.91
CA GLN A 142 -10.63 0.99 19.93
C GLN A 142 -11.69 2.01 19.47
N PRO A 143 -12.35 2.72 20.40
CA PRO A 143 -13.28 3.79 20.05
C PRO A 143 -12.64 4.86 19.14
N ALA A 144 -13.37 5.31 18.12
CA ALA A 144 -12.97 6.39 17.24
C ALA A 144 -14.20 7.15 16.72
N SER A 145 -14.00 8.34 16.14
CA SER A 145 -15.09 9.14 15.56
C SER A 145 -15.71 8.50 14.33
N ALA A 146 -14.95 7.68 13.61
CA ALA A 146 -15.40 6.97 12.42
C ALA A 146 -14.51 5.77 12.11
N TYR A 147 -15.07 4.82 11.37
CA TYR A 147 -14.34 3.75 10.72
C TYR A 147 -14.84 3.55 9.29
N CYS A 148 -13.98 2.99 8.44
CA CYS A 148 -14.32 2.45 7.15
C CYS A 148 -13.82 1.01 7.10
N VAL A 149 -14.72 0.08 6.81
CA VAL A 149 -14.40 -1.33 6.66
C VAL A 149 -14.55 -1.66 5.18
N ARG A 150 -13.48 -2.17 4.58
CA ARG A 150 -13.43 -2.68 3.21
C ARG A 150 -12.89 -4.10 3.23
N PHE A 151 -13.38 -4.96 2.37
CA PHE A 151 -12.92 -6.35 2.22
C PHE A 151 -13.40 -6.88 0.89
N PHE A 152 -12.73 -7.88 0.36
CA PHE A 152 -13.19 -8.58 -0.83
C PHE A 152 -13.88 -9.87 -0.44
N TYR A 153 -14.97 -10.18 -1.13
CA TYR A 153 -15.72 -11.41 -0.91
C TYR A 153 -16.20 -12.00 -2.24
N ARG A 154 -16.39 -13.31 -2.27
CA ARG A 154 -16.98 -14.05 -3.39
C ARG A 154 -17.59 -15.36 -2.91
N ASN A 155 -18.42 -15.97 -3.75
CA ASN A 155 -18.80 -17.37 -3.57
C ASN A 155 -17.72 -18.28 -4.19
N ALA A 156 -17.46 -19.44 -3.57
CA ALA A 156 -16.60 -20.48 -4.11
C ALA A 156 -17.17 -21.11 -5.40
N TYR A 157 -18.49 -21.07 -5.58
CA TYR A 157 -19.18 -21.73 -6.69
C TYR A 157 -20.22 -20.82 -7.35
N THR A 158 -20.52 -21.12 -8.62
CA THR A 158 -21.51 -20.44 -9.47
C THR A 158 -22.96 -20.91 -9.23
N ARG A 159 -23.24 -21.64 -8.14
CA ARG A 159 -24.58 -22.14 -7.85
C ARG A 159 -25.42 -21.06 -7.16
N ASN A 160 -26.74 -21.14 -7.35
CA ASN A 160 -27.71 -20.26 -6.68
C ASN A 160 -27.57 -20.39 -5.16
N TYR A 161 -26.88 -19.42 -4.56
CA TYR A 161 -26.76 -19.25 -3.12
C TYR A 161 -28.06 -18.65 -2.59
N THR A 162 -28.61 -19.24 -1.54
CA THR A 162 -29.85 -18.79 -0.89
C THR A 162 -29.59 -18.27 0.52
N GLY A 163 -28.32 -18.17 0.93
CA GLY A 163 -27.89 -17.66 2.23
C GLY A 163 -27.63 -16.16 2.22
N ASN A 164 -27.17 -15.66 3.36
CA ASN A 164 -26.68 -14.29 3.49
C ASN A 164 -25.27 -14.30 4.09
N PHE A 165 -24.40 -13.45 3.54
CA PHE A 165 -23.14 -13.11 4.14
C PHE A 165 -23.29 -11.77 4.86
N SER A 166 -22.93 -11.75 6.15
CA SER A 166 -23.18 -10.64 7.05
C SER A 166 -21.95 -10.25 7.84
N VAL A 167 -21.82 -8.94 8.11
CA VAL A 167 -20.83 -8.40 9.02
C VAL A 167 -21.54 -7.72 10.18
N TYR A 168 -21.08 -8.00 11.39
CA TYR A 168 -21.62 -7.47 12.64
C TYR A 168 -20.54 -6.68 13.38
N ILE A 169 -20.98 -5.78 14.25
CA ILE A 169 -20.14 -5.15 15.27
C ILE A 169 -20.52 -5.74 16.62
N GLN A 170 -19.57 -6.43 17.23
CA GLN A 170 -19.72 -7.02 18.55
C GLN A 170 -19.20 -6.07 19.63
N GLU A 171 -20.07 -5.64 20.52
CA GLU A 171 -19.75 -4.89 21.74
C GLU A 171 -19.86 -5.82 22.95
N GLY A 172 -18.75 -6.08 23.65
CA GLY A 172 -18.71 -7.06 24.74
C GLY A 172 -19.13 -8.46 24.25
N SER A 173 -20.20 -9.02 24.84
CA SER A 173 -20.75 -10.32 24.41
C SER A 173 -21.93 -10.21 23.44
N GLY A 174 -22.45 -9.00 23.17
CA GLY A 174 -23.62 -8.79 22.31
C GLY A 174 -23.23 -8.59 20.84
N LEU A 175 -23.89 -9.29 19.92
CA LEU A 175 -23.61 -9.20 18.48
C LEU A 175 -24.49 -8.17 17.74
N GLY A 176 -25.65 -7.82 18.30
CA GLY A 176 -26.58 -6.86 17.68
C GLY A 176 -27.15 -7.31 16.32
N ASN A 177 -27.50 -6.33 15.49
CA ASN A 177 -27.96 -6.52 14.11
C ASN A 177 -26.78 -6.43 13.12
N PRO A 178 -26.89 -7.03 11.91
CA PRO A 178 -25.83 -6.90 10.92
C PRO A 178 -25.71 -5.45 10.46
N VAL A 179 -24.48 -4.92 10.45
CA VAL A 179 -24.16 -3.58 9.92
C VAL A 179 -23.94 -3.60 8.42
N TRP A 180 -23.67 -4.79 7.86
CA TRP A 180 -23.57 -5.03 6.43
C TRP A 180 -24.11 -6.42 6.11
N GLN A 181 -24.86 -6.56 5.03
CA GLN A 181 -25.38 -7.86 4.58
C GLN A 181 -25.60 -7.86 3.07
N LYS A 182 -25.24 -8.97 2.42
CA LYS A 182 -25.56 -9.23 1.01
C LYS A 182 -25.94 -10.69 0.81
N SER A 183 -26.90 -10.92 -0.08
CA SER A 183 -27.10 -12.24 -0.69
C SER A 183 -26.05 -12.42 -1.77
N LEU A 184 -25.27 -13.50 -1.69
CA LEU A 184 -24.14 -13.71 -2.59
C LEU A 184 -24.62 -14.21 -3.94
N VAL A 185 -24.26 -13.49 -5.00
CA VAL A 185 -24.73 -13.79 -6.35
C VAL A 185 -23.59 -13.97 -7.36
N SER A 186 -22.33 -13.66 -6.98
CA SER A 186 -21.21 -13.63 -7.92
C SER A 186 -20.07 -14.58 -7.51
N PRO A 187 -19.48 -15.32 -8.46
CA PRO A 187 -18.20 -16.00 -8.27
C PRO A 187 -17.02 -15.02 -8.35
N GLU A 188 -17.22 -13.80 -8.84
CA GLU A 188 -16.16 -12.79 -8.96
C GLU A 188 -15.91 -12.11 -7.61
N TRP A 189 -14.64 -11.79 -7.34
CA TRP A 189 -14.27 -10.97 -6.20
C TRP A 189 -14.98 -9.63 -6.28
N THR A 190 -15.69 -9.31 -5.20
CA THR A 190 -16.52 -8.12 -5.07
C THR A 190 -16.11 -7.34 -3.83
N LEU A 191 -16.02 -6.02 -3.94
CA LEU A 191 -15.73 -5.15 -2.81
C LEU A 191 -16.96 -5.02 -1.90
N GLY A 192 -16.81 -5.41 -0.64
CA GLY A 192 -17.67 -5.00 0.46
C GLY A 192 -17.11 -3.74 1.08
N GLU A 193 -17.97 -2.73 1.31
CA GLU A 193 -17.58 -1.47 1.92
C GLU A 193 -18.73 -0.94 2.79
N PHE A 194 -18.40 -0.47 4.00
CA PHE A 194 -19.33 0.27 4.86
C PHE A 194 -18.61 1.13 5.90
N SER A 195 -19.27 2.21 6.29
CA SER A 195 -18.94 2.98 7.50
C SER A 195 -19.93 2.60 8.60
N PRO A 196 -19.49 2.08 9.75
CA PRO A 196 -20.36 1.86 10.91
C PRO A 196 -21.08 3.12 11.38
N ASP A 197 -22.26 2.97 11.96
CA ASP A 197 -22.92 4.07 12.69
C ASP A 197 -22.04 4.48 13.89
N PRO A 198 -21.78 5.79 14.12
CA PRO A 198 -20.99 6.29 15.24
C PRO A 198 -21.46 5.81 16.63
N GLU A 199 -22.72 5.40 16.79
CA GLU A 199 -23.21 4.84 18.05
C GLU A 199 -22.46 3.56 18.45
N TYR A 200 -22.18 2.67 17.49
CA TYR A 200 -21.45 1.42 17.72
C TYR A 200 -19.95 1.64 18.01
N LEU A 201 -19.43 2.84 17.72
CA LEU A 201 -17.99 3.15 17.80
C LEU A 201 -17.58 3.76 19.15
N ARG A 202 -18.53 3.91 20.09
CA ARG A 202 -18.29 4.56 21.40
C ARG A 202 -17.55 3.68 22.39
N LYS A 203 -17.50 2.37 22.16
CA LYS A 203 -16.84 1.37 23.03
C LYS A 203 -15.94 0.46 22.19
N PRO A 204 -14.97 -0.23 22.82
CA PRO A 204 -14.19 -1.24 22.13
C PRO A 204 -15.09 -2.29 21.49
N PHE A 205 -14.78 -2.66 20.25
CA PHE A 205 -15.64 -3.56 19.47
C PHE A 205 -14.83 -4.51 18.59
N LYS A 206 -15.47 -5.57 18.11
CA LYS A 206 -14.92 -6.51 17.13
C LYS A 206 -15.82 -6.58 15.90
N LEU A 207 -15.22 -6.80 14.74
CA LEU A 207 -15.94 -7.18 13.53
C LEU A 207 -16.15 -8.70 13.54
N VAL A 208 -17.36 -9.13 13.20
CA VAL A 208 -17.70 -10.55 13.07
C VAL A 208 -18.25 -10.79 11.67
N PHE A 209 -17.52 -11.57 10.88
CA PHE A 209 -17.91 -12.02 9.55
C PHE A 209 -18.65 -13.36 9.69
N GLU A 210 -19.94 -13.37 9.41
CA GLU A 210 -20.82 -14.54 9.49
C GLU A 210 -21.28 -14.94 8.10
N ASP A 211 -21.05 -16.20 7.75
CA ASP A 211 -21.72 -16.85 6.62
C ASP A 211 -22.82 -17.75 7.15
N ARG A 212 -24.06 -17.54 6.68
CA ARG A 212 -25.25 -18.31 7.07
C ARG A 212 -25.81 -19.02 5.83
N ILE A 213 -25.68 -20.35 5.82
CA ILE A 213 -26.21 -21.33 4.85
C ILE A 213 -25.40 -21.54 3.55
N GLY A 214 -24.90 -22.77 3.39
CA GLY A 214 -24.99 -23.58 2.17
C GLY A 214 -23.79 -23.67 1.24
N TYR A 215 -23.09 -22.57 0.94
CA TYR A 215 -21.96 -22.60 0.00
C TYR A 215 -20.84 -21.66 0.40
N TYR A 216 -19.63 -22.20 0.33
CA TYR A 216 -18.44 -21.58 0.88
C TYR A 216 -18.25 -20.14 0.38
N VAL A 217 -18.15 -19.22 1.32
CA VAL A 217 -17.82 -17.82 1.09
C VAL A 217 -16.34 -17.65 1.27
N LEU A 218 -15.69 -16.99 0.32
CA LEU A 218 -14.31 -16.57 0.46
C LEU A 218 -14.29 -15.09 0.81
N ILE A 219 -13.41 -14.72 1.74
CA ILE A 219 -13.08 -13.34 2.06
C ILE A 219 -11.57 -13.15 2.02
N ASP A 220 -11.17 -11.95 1.63
CA ASP A 220 -9.77 -11.60 1.48
C ASP A 220 -9.56 -10.08 1.56
N ASP A 221 -8.30 -9.65 1.69
CA ASP A 221 -7.87 -8.25 1.69
C ASP A 221 -8.75 -7.37 2.61
N ILE A 222 -8.84 -7.70 3.89
CA ILE A 222 -9.61 -6.93 4.87
C ILE A 222 -8.83 -5.67 5.23
N MET A 223 -9.45 -4.51 5.02
CA MET A 223 -8.90 -3.18 5.27
C MET A 223 -9.83 -2.43 6.23
N VAL A 224 -9.32 -2.04 7.39
CA VAL A 224 -10.06 -1.25 8.39
C VAL A 224 -9.32 0.06 8.64
N TYR A 225 -9.96 1.17 8.27
CA TYR A 225 -9.46 2.53 8.42
C TYR A 225 -10.19 3.22 9.56
N ASN A 226 -9.52 3.97 10.43
CA ASN A 226 -10.17 4.80 11.45
C ASN A 226 -10.65 6.17 10.90
N ALA A 227 -11.28 6.15 9.73
CA ALA A 227 -11.88 7.31 9.06
C ALA A 227 -13.09 6.87 8.20
N PRO A 228 -14.02 7.79 7.85
CA PRO A 228 -15.17 7.46 6.99
C PRO A 228 -14.75 6.97 5.58
N CYS A 229 -15.52 6.08 4.95
CA CYS A 229 -15.15 5.54 3.63
C CYS A 229 -15.07 6.55 2.48
N ASP A 230 -15.72 7.72 2.61
CA ASP A 230 -15.62 8.82 1.65
C ASP A 230 -14.37 9.71 1.86
N THR A 231 -13.52 9.38 2.84
CA THR A 231 -12.24 10.07 3.07
C THR A 231 -11.33 9.92 1.85
N VAL A 232 -10.80 11.06 1.39
CA VAL A 232 -9.80 11.10 0.33
C VAL A 232 -8.57 10.27 0.74
N GLY A 233 -8.08 9.41 -0.15
CA GLY A 233 -7.03 8.43 0.15
C GLY A 233 -7.54 7.00 0.36
N ILE A 234 -8.80 6.79 0.77
CA ILE A 234 -9.41 5.45 0.86
C ILE A 234 -9.90 5.00 -0.51
N ARG A 235 -10.73 5.81 -1.17
CA ARG A 235 -11.31 5.49 -2.50
C ARG A 235 -10.42 5.89 -3.68
N ALA A 236 -9.58 6.89 -3.47
CA ALA A 236 -8.64 7.40 -4.46
C ALA A 236 -7.32 7.67 -3.75
N PRO A 237 -6.29 6.83 -3.92
CA PRO A 237 -4.98 7.10 -3.35
C PRO A 237 -4.41 8.32 -4.05
N PHE A 238 -3.77 9.19 -3.29
CA PHE A 238 -2.77 10.05 -3.89
C PHE A 238 -1.65 9.14 -4.38
N CYS A 239 -1.22 9.32 -5.63
CA CYS A 239 0.00 8.70 -6.12
C CYS A 239 1.11 8.92 -5.07
N PRO A 240 1.82 7.87 -4.62
CA PRO A 240 2.89 8.01 -3.63
C PRO A 240 3.90 9.08 -4.06
N SER A 241 4.50 9.78 -3.10
CA SER A 241 5.61 10.70 -3.39
C SER A 241 6.70 9.96 -4.20
N ASN A 242 7.24 10.62 -5.23
CA ASN A 242 8.21 10.04 -6.17
C ASN A 242 7.69 8.94 -7.10
N SER A 243 6.38 8.69 -7.16
CA SER A 243 5.80 7.84 -8.20
C SER A 243 5.64 8.59 -9.52
N PHE A 244 5.73 7.83 -10.62
CA PHE A 244 5.48 8.32 -11.97
C PHE A 244 4.00 8.20 -12.29
N LYS A 245 3.45 9.16 -13.04
CA LYS A 245 2.01 9.18 -13.36
C LYS A 245 1.79 9.06 -14.85
N ARG A 246 0.78 8.26 -15.24
CA ARG A 246 0.26 8.20 -16.60
C ARG A 246 -1.25 8.33 -16.55
N THR A 247 -1.78 9.38 -17.17
CA THR A 247 -3.23 9.63 -17.24
C THR A 247 -3.72 9.42 -18.67
N VAL A 248 -4.78 8.62 -18.82
CA VAL A 248 -5.47 8.35 -20.07
C VAL A 248 -6.97 8.51 -19.83
N GLY A 249 -7.58 9.55 -20.43
CA GLY A 249 -8.96 9.93 -20.12
C GLY A 249 -9.11 10.26 -18.64
N ASN A 250 -10.03 9.57 -17.96
CA ASN A 250 -10.29 9.74 -16.53
C ASN A 250 -9.50 8.75 -15.66
N THR A 251 -8.69 7.88 -16.24
CA THR A 251 -7.89 6.91 -15.50
C THR A 251 -6.48 7.43 -15.34
N THR A 252 -5.97 7.42 -14.11
CA THR A 252 -4.55 7.65 -13.85
C THR A 252 -3.95 6.45 -13.16
N LYS A 253 -2.80 6.02 -13.66
CA LYS A 253 -1.95 5.00 -13.05
C LYS A 253 -0.71 5.65 -12.45
N CYS A 254 -0.37 5.25 -11.23
CA CYS A 254 0.82 5.64 -10.51
C CYS A 254 1.79 4.46 -10.50
N TYR A 255 3.07 4.70 -10.78
CA TYR A 255 4.10 3.67 -10.85
C TYR A 255 5.25 3.97 -9.90
N THR A 256 5.67 2.98 -9.13
CA THR A 256 6.86 3.06 -8.28
C THR A 256 7.84 1.96 -8.67
N LEU A 257 9.10 2.34 -8.87
CA LEU A 257 10.16 1.43 -9.29
C LEU A 257 10.83 0.82 -8.06
N HIS A 258 11.02 -0.49 -8.08
CA HIS A 258 11.64 -1.25 -7.01
C HIS A 258 12.80 -2.10 -7.56
N PRO A 259 14.05 -1.61 -7.49
CA PRO A 259 15.21 -2.35 -7.98
C PRO A 259 15.59 -3.53 -7.09
N GLU A 260 15.09 -3.60 -5.85
CA GLU A 260 15.24 -4.77 -4.98
C GLU A 260 14.55 -6.01 -5.58
N LYS A 261 15.12 -7.20 -5.35
CA LYS A 261 14.65 -8.44 -5.96
C LYS A 261 13.80 -9.24 -4.98
N LEU A 262 12.60 -9.61 -5.39
CA LEU A 262 11.64 -10.41 -4.62
C LEU A 262 11.01 -11.50 -5.48
N THR A 263 10.45 -12.52 -4.84
CA THR A 263 9.57 -13.49 -5.52
C THR A 263 8.32 -12.80 -6.04
N TRP A 264 7.61 -13.41 -6.99
CA TRP A 264 6.43 -12.80 -7.60
C TRP A 264 5.35 -12.44 -6.56
N THR A 265 5.07 -13.36 -5.62
CA THR A 265 4.13 -13.15 -4.52
C THR A 265 4.60 -12.10 -3.52
N ASP A 266 5.89 -12.12 -3.14
CA ASP A 266 6.44 -11.14 -2.21
C ASP A 266 6.44 -9.72 -2.81
N ALA A 267 6.66 -9.59 -4.11
CA ALA A 267 6.61 -8.34 -4.83
C ALA A 267 5.18 -7.74 -4.86
N ILE A 268 4.15 -8.58 -5.06
CA ILE A 268 2.75 -8.15 -4.92
C ILE A 268 2.47 -7.67 -3.49
N GLY A 269 2.88 -8.44 -2.48
CA GLY A 269 2.72 -8.06 -1.08
C GLY A 269 3.43 -6.74 -0.75
N LYS A 270 4.60 -6.48 -1.36
CA LYS A 270 5.31 -5.21 -1.23
C LYS A 270 4.54 -4.05 -1.83
N CYS A 271 3.94 -4.21 -3.01
CA CYS A 271 3.08 -3.17 -3.61
C CYS A 271 1.87 -2.86 -2.74
N LYS A 272 1.22 -3.88 -2.20
CA LYS A 272 0.05 -3.75 -1.33
C LYS A 272 0.35 -3.08 0.01
N LYS A 273 1.57 -3.25 0.53
CA LYS A 273 2.03 -2.50 1.72
C LYS A 273 2.12 -0.99 1.48
N SER A 274 2.39 -0.56 0.25
CA SER A 274 2.37 0.86 -0.11
C SER A 274 0.94 1.39 -0.22
N TRP A 275 0.04 0.61 -0.84
CA TRP A 275 -1.40 0.87 -0.83
C TRP A 275 -2.17 -0.45 -1.07
N PRO A 276 -3.19 -0.81 -0.28
CA PRO A 276 -3.81 -2.15 -0.35
C PRO A 276 -4.36 -2.59 -1.71
N LEU A 277 -4.76 -1.63 -2.54
CA LEU A 277 -5.29 -1.86 -3.88
C LEU A 277 -4.24 -1.70 -4.99
N ALA A 278 -2.98 -1.42 -4.64
CA ALA A 278 -1.86 -1.49 -5.58
C ALA A 278 -1.46 -2.95 -5.84
N SER A 279 -0.82 -3.19 -6.97
CA SER A 279 -0.25 -4.50 -7.30
C SER A 279 0.95 -4.33 -8.25
N LEU A 280 1.47 -5.42 -8.78
CA LEU A 280 2.43 -5.35 -9.89
C LEU A 280 1.80 -4.74 -11.13
N VAL A 281 2.63 -4.15 -11.98
CA VAL A 281 2.19 -3.51 -13.22
C VAL A 281 1.47 -4.45 -14.18
N SER A 282 0.40 -3.95 -14.79
CA SER A 282 -0.27 -4.54 -15.94
C SER A 282 0.07 -3.74 -17.20
N ILE A 283 0.37 -4.42 -18.31
CA ILE A 283 0.73 -3.75 -19.57
C ILE A 283 -0.34 -4.07 -20.61
N THR A 284 -1.20 -3.09 -20.85
CA THR A 284 -2.43 -3.23 -21.63
C THR A 284 -2.37 -2.55 -22.99
N SER A 285 -1.29 -1.82 -23.27
CA SER A 285 -1.10 -1.12 -24.55
C SER A 285 0.36 -0.87 -24.88
N ALA A 286 0.66 -0.73 -26.17
CA ALA A 286 2.00 -0.34 -26.63
C ALA A 286 2.45 1.01 -26.05
N ALA A 287 1.53 1.97 -25.89
CA ALA A 287 1.83 3.26 -25.29
C ALA A 287 2.22 3.16 -23.80
N GLU A 288 1.63 2.22 -23.07
CA GLU A 288 2.01 1.92 -21.68
C GLU A 288 3.36 1.21 -21.62
N SER A 289 3.61 0.26 -22.54
CA SER A 289 4.91 -0.39 -22.65
C SER A 289 6.02 0.65 -22.87
N VAL A 290 5.89 1.53 -23.87
CA VAL A 290 6.88 2.60 -24.14
C VAL A 290 7.08 3.52 -22.94
N PHE A 291 6.00 3.85 -22.21
CA PHE A 291 6.11 4.66 -21.00
C PHE A 291 6.98 3.95 -19.95
N LEU A 292 6.69 2.68 -19.64
CA LEU A 292 7.42 1.90 -18.64
C LEU A 292 8.89 1.67 -19.03
N THR A 293 9.17 1.35 -20.29
CA THR A 293 10.55 1.12 -20.76
C THR A 293 11.40 2.39 -20.68
N ASN A 294 10.81 3.56 -20.94
CA ASN A 294 11.48 4.84 -20.74
C ASN A 294 11.76 5.12 -19.25
N LEU A 295 10.82 4.79 -18.35
CA LEU A 295 11.05 4.90 -16.90
C LEU A 295 12.21 4.02 -16.45
N ILE A 296 12.24 2.77 -16.91
CA ILE A 296 13.31 1.81 -16.60
C ILE A 296 14.65 2.33 -17.16
N GLY A 297 14.69 2.70 -18.44
CA GLY A 297 15.91 3.13 -19.14
C GLY A 297 16.55 4.40 -18.55
N ASN A 298 15.73 5.33 -18.04
CA ASN A 298 16.17 6.58 -17.43
C ASN A 298 16.56 6.45 -15.95
N ASN A 299 16.29 5.32 -15.31
CA ASN A 299 16.68 5.04 -13.94
C ASN A 299 17.87 4.05 -13.92
N THR A 300 19.04 4.49 -13.45
CA THR A 300 20.26 3.67 -13.52
C THR A 300 20.16 2.40 -12.68
N GLU A 301 19.59 2.47 -11.48
CA GLU A 301 19.44 1.31 -10.58
C GLU A 301 18.44 0.31 -11.17
N MET A 302 17.28 0.81 -11.63
CA MET A 302 16.26 -0.04 -12.24
C MET A 302 16.77 -0.69 -13.52
N ARG A 303 17.49 0.05 -14.38
CA ARG A 303 18.10 -0.49 -15.60
C ARG A 303 19.12 -1.59 -15.32
N GLN A 304 19.92 -1.44 -14.26
CA GLN A 304 20.85 -2.50 -13.84
C GLN A 304 20.10 -3.73 -13.31
N ALA A 305 19.05 -3.52 -12.52
CA ALA A 305 18.23 -4.60 -11.99
C ALA A 305 17.46 -5.34 -13.10
N ALA A 306 17.01 -4.62 -14.15
CA ALA A 306 16.30 -5.14 -15.30
C ALA A 306 17.09 -6.15 -16.14
N ALA A 307 18.41 -6.21 -15.99
CA ALA A 307 19.25 -7.23 -16.64
C ALA A 307 18.84 -8.66 -16.26
N PHE A 308 18.15 -8.82 -15.13
CA PHE A 308 17.64 -10.10 -14.66
C PHE A 308 16.13 -10.24 -14.83
N GLY A 309 15.44 -9.26 -15.44
CA GLY A 309 13.99 -9.24 -15.56
C GLY A 309 13.29 -8.41 -14.48
N ILE A 310 12.09 -7.93 -14.80
CA ILE A 310 11.23 -7.14 -13.93
C ILE A 310 9.86 -7.78 -13.86
N TRP A 311 9.39 -8.13 -12.66
CA TRP A 311 8.07 -8.71 -12.48
C TRP A 311 6.96 -7.78 -12.96
N THR A 312 6.03 -8.40 -13.67
CA THR A 312 4.72 -7.84 -13.98
C THR A 312 3.65 -8.70 -13.32
N ARG A 313 2.39 -8.30 -13.42
CA ARG A 313 1.29 -9.09 -12.90
C ARG A 313 0.83 -10.25 -13.82
N GLY A 314 1.44 -10.38 -14.98
CA GLY A 314 1.08 -11.40 -15.96
C GLY A 314 1.43 -12.78 -15.44
N ASN A 315 0.53 -13.75 -15.63
CA ASN A 315 0.78 -15.15 -15.29
C ASN A 315 -0.17 -16.10 -16.03
N ASP A 316 0.15 -17.39 -16.06
CA ASP A 316 -0.73 -18.48 -16.50
C ASP A 316 -0.83 -19.63 -15.50
N ILE A 317 -0.51 -19.38 -14.22
CA ILE A 317 -0.53 -20.30 -13.07
C ILE A 317 -1.78 -21.21 -13.02
N VAL A 318 -2.95 -20.65 -13.33
CA VAL A 318 -4.23 -21.38 -13.26
C VAL A 318 -4.43 -22.32 -14.46
N LYS A 319 -3.91 -21.93 -15.63
CA LYS A 319 -4.09 -22.66 -16.88
C LYS A 319 -2.96 -22.33 -17.86
N GLU A 320 -2.02 -23.26 -17.96
CA GLU A 320 -0.91 -23.27 -18.92
C GLU A 320 -1.32 -22.77 -20.32
N GLY A 321 -0.51 -21.85 -20.85
CA GLY A 321 -0.69 -21.23 -22.17
C GLY A 321 -1.85 -20.23 -22.26
N SER A 322 -2.53 -19.94 -21.14
CA SER A 322 -3.63 -18.97 -21.06
C SER A 322 -3.28 -17.80 -20.14
N TYR A 323 -2.40 -16.92 -20.61
CA TYR A 323 -1.92 -15.79 -19.83
C TYR A 323 -2.99 -14.75 -19.52
N VAL A 324 -3.01 -14.32 -18.26
CA VAL A 324 -3.88 -13.29 -17.71
C VAL A 324 -3.04 -12.28 -16.93
N TRP A 325 -3.48 -11.02 -16.90
CA TRP A 325 -3.12 -10.12 -15.81
C TRP A 325 -3.95 -10.53 -14.60
N ALA A 326 -3.31 -10.91 -13.49
CA ALA A 326 -4.05 -10.99 -12.24
C ALA A 326 -4.74 -9.62 -11.97
N GLY A 327 -6.00 -9.64 -11.56
CA GLY A 327 -6.85 -8.44 -11.60
C GLY A 327 -6.63 -7.48 -10.45
N THR A 328 -6.62 -6.16 -10.65
CA THR A 328 -6.48 -5.14 -9.59
C THR A 328 -7.51 -5.30 -8.46
N HIS A 329 -8.62 -5.98 -8.78
CA HIS A 329 -9.68 -6.39 -7.85
C HIS A 329 -9.87 -7.92 -7.79
N GLY A 330 -8.77 -8.68 -7.88
CA GLY A 330 -8.74 -10.14 -7.77
C GLY A 330 -9.25 -10.92 -8.98
N ASN A 331 -9.93 -10.27 -9.93
CA ASN A 331 -10.50 -10.95 -11.10
C ASN A 331 -9.54 -10.89 -12.31
N PRO A 332 -8.99 -12.02 -12.76
CA PRO A 332 -7.99 -12.03 -13.83
C PRO A 332 -8.58 -11.49 -15.14
N THR A 333 -7.77 -10.74 -15.89
CA THR A 333 -8.13 -10.23 -17.21
C THR A 333 -7.23 -10.86 -18.27
N PRO A 334 -7.77 -11.40 -19.39
CA PRO A 334 -6.94 -11.97 -20.44
C PRO A 334 -5.92 -10.98 -21.01
N ILE A 335 -4.70 -11.44 -21.27
CA ILE A 335 -3.68 -10.63 -21.95
C ILE A 335 -4.08 -10.48 -23.44
N THR A 336 -4.45 -9.27 -23.85
CA THR A 336 -4.84 -8.96 -25.24
C THR A 336 -3.77 -8.17 -26.01
N TYR A 337 -2.95 -7.40 -25.30
CA TYR A 337 -1.73 -6.79 -25.83
C TYR A 337 -0.53 -7.63 -25.38
N SER A 338 0.38 -7.95 -26.30
CA SER A 338 1.58 -8.73 -25.96
C SER A 338 2.83 -8.14 -26.59
N ASN A 339 3.93 -8.23 -25.85
CA ASN A 339 5.27 -7.85 -26.31
C ASN A 339 6.29 -8.96 -26.03
N TRP A 340 5.89 -10.22 -26.24
CA TRP A 340 6.75 -11.38 -26.04
C TRP A 340 8.01 -11.30 -26.89
N HIS A 341 9.15 -11.67 -26.29
CA HIS A 341 10.40 -11.82 -27.03
C HIS A 341 10.29 -13.01 -27.99
N PRO A 342 10.96 -12.98 -29.17
CA PRO A 342 11.02 -14.14 -30.05
C PRO A 342 11.43 -15.42 -29.30
N GLY A 343 10.59 -16.46 -29.38
CA GLY A 343 10.80 -17.71 -28.67
C GLY A 343 10.21 -17.78 -27.27
N GLN A 344 9.58 -16.72 -26.77
CA GLN A 344 8.81 -16.70 -25.52
C GLN A 344 7.28 -16.70 -25.80
N PRO A 345 6.45 -17.16 -24.85
CA PRO A 345 6.85 -17.90 -23.65
C PRO A 345 7.36 -19.31 -24.00
N ASN A 346 8.35 -19.81 -23.27
CA ASN A 346 9.02 -21.08 -23.58
C ASN A 346 8.82 -22.18 -22.54
N ASN A 347 8.26 -21.83 -21.37
CA ASN A 347 7.96 -22.73 -20.27
C ASN A 347 9.08 -23.75 -19.99
N ILE A 348 10.31 -23.27 -19.80
CA ILE A 348 11.48 -24.10 -19.50
C ILE A 348 11.18 -24.96 -18.27
N GLY A 349 11.24 -26.28 -18.47
CA GLY A 349 11.01 -27.24 -17.41
C GLY A 349 9.56 -27.41 -16.98
N GLY A 350 8.60 -26.73 -17.62
CA GLY A 350 7.17 -26.82 -17.29
C GLY A 350 6.80 -26.13 -15.98
N VAL A 351 7.54 -25.09 -15.59
CA VAL A 351 7.42 -24.42 -14.28
C VAL A 351 7.49 -22.88 -14.36
N GLN A 352 7.45 -22.30 -15.56
CA GLN A 352 7.53 -20.85 -15.73
C GLN A 352 6.14 -20.27 -15.99
N ASP A 353 5.50 -19.80 -14.92
CA ASP A 353 4.13 -19.32 -15.00
C ASP A 353 4.02 -17.78 -14.88
N CYS A 354 5.11 -17.04 -14.61
CA CYS A 354 5.08 -15.62 -14.27
C CYS A 354 5.79 -14.72 -15.29
N VAL A 355 5.15 -13.62 -15.68
CA VAL A 355 5.62 -12.75 -16.76
C VAL A 355 6.56 -11.65 -16.26
N THR A 356 7.71 -11.51 -16.93
CA THR A 356 8.69 -10.45 -16.69
C THR A 356 8.89 -9.57 -17.92
N ILE A 357 9.18 -8.29 -17.70
CA ILE A 357 9.83 -7.43 -18.68
C ILE A 357 11.33 -7.78 -18.66
N GLN A 358 11.88 -8.23 -19.78
CA GLN A 358 13.25 -8.72 -19.93
C GLN A 358 13.98 -8.07 -21.10
N TYR A 359 15.19 -8.53 -21.41
CA TYR A 359 15.94 -8.14 -22.60
C TYR A 359 16.09 -6.62 -22.74
N PRO A 360 16.78 -5.95 -21.80
CA PRO A 360 16.97 -4.49 -21.84
C PRO A 360 17.72 -4.00 -23.11
N THR A 361 18.44 -4.89 -23.81
CA THR A 361 19.11 -4.62 -25.09
C THR A 361 18.23 -4.91 -26.31
N GLN A 362 17.03 -5.43 -26.13
CA GLN A 362 16.06 -5.81 -27.17
C GLN A 362 14.68 -5.25 -26.83
N ASP A 363 14.61 -3.94 -26.61
CA ASP A 363 13.37 -3.18 -26.42
C ASP A 363 12.47 -3.65 -25.27
N PHE A 364 13.05 -4.26 -24.22
CA PHE A 364 12.34 -4.64 -23.01
C PHE A 364 11.15 -5.59 -23.26
N GLN A 365 11.33 -6.57 -24.14
CA GLN A 365 10.33 -7.59 -24.47
C GLN A 365 10.10 -8.58 -23.31
N TRP A 366 8.98 -9.31 -23.34
CA TRP A 366 8.56 -10.16 -22.23
C TRP A 366 9.11 -11.59 -22.32
N GLY A 367 9.29 -12.20 -21.16
CA GLY A 367 9.53 -13.64 -20.98
C GLY A 367 8.71 -14.19 -19.81
N ASP A 368 8.48 -15.49 -19.80
CA ASP A 368 7.95 -16.22 -18.65
C ASP A 368 9.10 -16.77 -17.81
N GLU A 369 8.93 -16.73 -16.49
CA GLU A 369 9.91 -17.16 -15.51
C GLU A 369 9.23 -17.92 -14.36
N ASN A 370 10.03 -18.66 -13.58
CA ASN A 370 9.53 -19.34 -12.41
C ASN A 370 9.13 -18.29 -11.38
N CYS A 371 7.88 -18.33 -10.91
CA CYS A 371 7.34 -17.35 -9.98
C CYS A 371 8.12 -17.24 -8.65
N GLY A 372 8.88 -18.29 -8.28
CA GLY A 372 9.75 -18.33 -7.11
C GLY A 372 11.09 -17.63 -7.29
N ASP A 373 11.45 -17.22 -8.50
CA ASP A 373 12.69 -16.49 -8.77
C ASP A 373 12.63 -15.05 -8.25
N ALA A 374 13.79 -14.45 -7.98
CA ALA A 374 13.87 -13.10 -7.41
C ALA A 374 14.17 -12.06 -8.50
N HIS A 375 13.20 -11.19 -8.78
CA HIS A 375 13.32 -10.13 -9.79
C HIS A 375 12.96 -8.76 -9.21
N ALA A 376 13.48 -7.71 -9.84
CA ALA A 376 13.01 -6.34 -9.60
C ALA A 376 11.54 -6.21 -10.02
N PHE A 377 10.85 -5.16 -9.62
CA PHE A 377 9.43 -5.02 -9.91
C PHE A 377 8.98 -3.58 -10.01
N ILE A 378 7.79 -3.39 -10.59
CA ILE A 378 7.13 -2.10 -10.68
C ILE A 378 5.75 -2.26 -10.06
N CYS A 379 5.49 -1.45 -9.03
CA CYS A 379 4.17 -1.35 -8.44
C CYS A 379 3.33 -0.38 -9.25
N GLU A 380 2.07 -0.75 -9.49
CA GLU A 380 1.03 0.03 -10.14
C GLU A 380 -0.14 0.24 -9.18
N ALA A 381 -0.63 1.47 -9.09
CA ALA A 381 -1.90 1.80 -8.46
C ALA A 381 -2.75 2.58 -9.46
N GLU A 382 -4.01 2.16 -9.64
CA GLU A 382 -4.94 2.82 -10.55
C GLU A 382 -5.99 3.63 -9.77
N TYR A 383 -6.31 4.82 -10.26
CA TYR A 383 -7.46 5.59 -9.80
C TYR A 383 -8.22 6.19 -10.99
N ILE A 384 -9.55 6.13 -10.90
CA ILE A 384 -10.46 6.77 -11.85
C ILE A 384 -10.92 8.09 -11.22
N SER A 385 -10.65 9.21 -11.88
CA SER A 385 -11.21 10.50 -11.49
C SER A 385 -12.71 10.51 -11.80
N SER A 386 -13.52 10.06 -10.85
CA SER A 386 -14.97 10.24 -10.93
C SER A 386 -15.30 11.73 -10.84
N PRO A 387 -16.22 12.28 -11.64
CA PRO A 387 -16.90 13.50 -11.23
C PRO A 387 -17.58 13.18 -9.89
N THR A 388 -17.30 13.97 -8.86
CA THR A 388 -17.91 13.87 -7.53
C THR A 388 -19.39 13.52 -7.65
N PRO A 389 -19.86 12.38 -7.13
CA PRO A 389 -21.28 12.13 -7.05
C PRO A 389 -21.87 13.16 -6.08
N ALA A 390 -22.69 14.08 -6.59
CA ALA A 390 -23.56 14.88 -5.74
C ALA A 390 -24.48 13.90 -4.99
N GLY A 391 -24.34 13.83 -3.67
CA GLY A 391 -25.30 13.17 -2.77
C GLY A 391 -25.39 11.65 -2.90
N HIS A 392 -24.58 10.92 -2.14
CA HIS A 392 -25.06 9.69 -1.53
C HIS A 392 -25.34 10.01 -0.06
N THR A 393 -26.60 10.31 0.26
CA THR A 393 -27.06 10.26 1.65
C THR A 393 -26.87 8.82 2.15
N PRO A 394 -26.38 8.61 3.39
CA PRO A 394 -26.41 7.29 3.99
C PRO A 394 -27.85 6.78 3.95
N ASN A 395 -28.03 5.53 3.53
CA ASN A 395 -29.32 4.84 3.66
C ASN A 395 -29.65 4.72 5.15
N ILE A 396 -30.31 5.73 5.71
CA ILE A 396 -31.06 5.61 6.96
C ILE A 396 -32.38 4.93 6.58
N GLY A 397 -32.34 3.61 6.48
CA GLY A 397 -33.53 2.77 6.39
C GLY A 397 -33.99 2.39 7.79
N VAL A 398 -34.51 3.33 8.57
CA VAL A 398 -35.33 2.99 9.74
C VAL A 398 -36.66 2.51 9.20
N SER A 399 -36.88 1.18 9.23
CA SER A 399 -38.19 0.60 9.01
C SER A 399 -39.06 0.97 10.22
N ALA A 400 -39.86 2.02 10.09
CA ALA A 400 -40.93 2.32 11.02
C ALA A 400 -42.05 1.30 10.80
N ILE A 401 -42.32 0.56 11.86
CA ILE A 401 -43.37 -0.45 12.01
C ILE A 401 -44.73 0.25 11.84
N GLY A 402 -45.57 -0.30 10.96
CA GLY A 402 -47.01 -0.06 10.91
C GLY A 402 -47.77 -1.24 11.50
#